data_AF-A0A7V9KD32-F1
#
_entry.id   AF-A0A7V9KD32-F1
#
_cell.length_a   1.000
_cell.length_b   1.000
_cell.length_c   1.000
_cell.angle_alpha   90.00
_cell.angle_beta   90.00
_cell.angle_gamma   90.00
#
_symmetry.space_group_name_H-M   'P 1'
#
loop_
_entity.id
_entity.type
_entity.pdbx_description
1 polymer ?
#
loop_
_entity_poly.entity_id
_entity_poly.type
_entity_poly.pdbx_seq_one_letter_code
_entity_poly.pdbx_strand_id
1 'polypeptide(L)'
;FRPTSNRPRQRFERLAAAIRRGESIPPIDVYRVGEAHFVRDGHHRVSVARSLGRQDIDATVTEVQTRVGMAGDIRLTDLPLKGHERLFSERVPLSSEERAQVVLSDPWQYAPLAEGVEAWGFRVMQERLAFMDRGEVARTWFTEEYAPVVQMLSDGGYLTAPETEADAYMRVASQRYRLLRTHQWTPEILERLREEAASPTPSRSGGPARRSSP
;
A
#
# COMPACT_ATOMS: atom_id res chain seq x y z
N PHE A 1 17.37 -9.63 10.96
CA PHE A 1 18.55 -8.78 10.66
C PHE A 1 18.19 -7.34 11.00
N ARG A 2 18.97 -6.61 11.82
CA ARG A 2 18.72 -5.19 12.15
C ARG A 2 19.71 -4.33 11.36
N PRO A 3 19.30 -3.58 10.32
CA PRO A 3 20.16 -2.59 9.72
C PRO A 3 20.08 -1.29 10.53
N THR A 4 21.19 -0.97 11.18
CA THR A 4 21.51 0.34 11.74
C THR A 4 21.82 1.30 10.60
N SER A 5 20.86 2.12 10.14
CA SER A 5 21.22 3.41 9.51
C SER A 5 20.04 4.39 9.42
N ASN A 6 20.30 5.62 9.88
CA ASN A 6 19.45 6.82 9.77
C ASN A 6 19.38 7.40 8.33
N ARG A 7 19.76 6.61 7.30
CA ARG A 7 19.97 7.08 5.91
C ARG A 7 18.69 7.31 5.08
N PRO A 8 17.57 6.60 5.27
CA PRO A 8 16.38 6.83 4.44
C PRO A 8 15.79 8.23 4.68
N ARG A 9 15.61 8.62 5.95
CA ARG A 9 14.96 9.88 6.38
C ARG A 9 15.63 11.14 5.85
N GLN A 10 16.97 11.18 5.85
CA GLN A 10 17.72 12.32 5.33
C GLN A 10 17.63 12.45 3.80
N ARG A 11 17.55 11.34 3.05
CA ARG A 11 17.26 11.40 1.60
C ARG A 11 15.85 11.91 1.34
N PHE A 12 14.87 11.49 2.16
CA PHE A 12 13.47 11.92 2.05
C PHE A 12 13.29 13.42 2.28
N GLU A 13 13.89 13.97 3.35
CA GLU A 13 13.83 15.40 3.66
C GLU A 13 14.55 16.24 2.59
N ARG A 14 15.69 15.75 2.08
CA ARG A 14 16.42 16.41 0.99
C ARG A 14 15.63 16.43 -0.31
N LEU A 15 14.94 15.34 -0.67
CA LEU A 15 14.13 15.26 -1.89
C LEU A 15 12.91 16.17 -1.81
N ALA A 16 12.17 16.15 -0.70
CA ALA A 16 11.02 17.03 -0.50
C ALA A 16 11.45 18.52 -0.45
N ALA A 17 12.62 18.81 0.12
CA ALA A 17 13.16 20.16 0.16
C ALA A 17 13.71 20.63 -1.20
N ALA A 18 14.31 19.73 -1.99
CA ALA A 18 14.75 20.00 -3.37
C ALA A 18 13.55 20.36 -4.27
N ILE A 19 12.46 19.61 -4.19
CA ILE A 19 11.24 19.88 -4.97
C ILE A 19 10.58 21.20 -4.54
N ARG A 20 10.60 21.54 -3.24
CA ARG A 20 10.13 22.84 -2.73
C ARG A 20 11.00 24.02 -3.16
N ARG A 21 12.30 23.81 -3.37
CA ARG A 21 13.25 24.84 -3.85
C ARG A 21 13.33 24.94 -5.38
N GLY A 22 12.64 24.06 -6.11
CA GLY A 22 12.72 24.02 -7.58
C GLY A 22 14.02 23.43 -8.12
N GLU A 23 14.76 22.67 -7.31
CA GLU A 23 15.97 21.96 -7.74
C GLU A 23 15.60 20.78 -8.64
N SER A 24 16.36 20.58 -9.72
CA SER A 24 16.18 19.45 -10.64
C SER A 24 16.40 18.14 -9.89
N ILE A 25 15.35 17.32 -9.87
CA ILE A 25 15.40 15.95 -9.35
C ILE A 25 15.68 14.99 -10.51
N PRO A 26 16.30 13.82 -10.26
CA PRO A 26 16.47 12.83 -11.31
C PRO A 26 15.11 12.52 -11.97
N PRO A 27 15.07 12.37 -13.30
CA PRO A 27 13.82 12.09 -14.02
C PRO A 27 13.24 10.74 -13.58
N ILE A 28 11.92 10.61 -13.64
CA ILE A 28 11.23 9.34 -13.45
C ILE A 28 11.37 8.48 -14.71
N ASP A 29 11.33 7.16 -14.58
CA ASP A 29 11.27 6.30 -15.77
C ASP A 29 9.82 5.98 -16.05
N VAL A 30 9.37 6.17 -17.30
CA VAL A 30 7.99 5.87 -17.70
C VAL A 30 7.96 5.06 -19.00
N TYR A 31 6.98 4.18 -19.12
CA TYR A 31 6.55 3.62 -20.40
C TYR A 31 5.45 4.50 -20.99
N ARG A 32 5.52 4.80 -22.28
CA ARG A 32 4.40 5.40 -23.02
C ARG A 32 3.78 4.35 -23.92
N VAL A 33 2.47 4.16 -23.80
CA VAL A 33 1.69 3.29 -24.68
C VAL A 33 0.56 4.16 -25.22
N GLY A 34 0.53 4.42 -26.53
CA GLY A 34 -0.38 5.42 -27.11
C GLY A 34 -0.19 6.80 -26.45
N GLU A 35 -1.28 7.38 -25.92
CA GLU A 35 -1.24 8.66 -25.19
C GLU A 35 -1.08 8.51 -23.66
N ALA A 36 -1.04 7.28 -23.16
CA ALA A 36 -0.92 7.03 -21.72
C ALA A 36 0.55 6.86 -21.30
N HIS A 37 0.89 7.43 -20.14
CA HIS A 37 2.21 7.29 -19.51
C HIS A 37 2.10 6.47 -18.22
N PHE A 38 3.01 5.51 -18.06
CA PHE A 38 3.04 4.57 -16.94
C PHE A 38 4.40 4.60 -16.27
N VAL A 39 4.43 4.92 -14.98
CA VAL A 39 5.68 5.03 -14.25
C VAL A 39 6.27 3.63 -14.04
N ARG A 40 7.49 3.42 -14.53
CA ARG A 40 8.31 2.24 -14.28
C ARG A 40 9.11 2.40 -12.99
N ASP A 41 9.70 3.57 -12.79
CA ASP A 41 10.43 3.95 -11.58
C ASP A 41 10.18 5.42 -11.23
N GLY A 42 10.14 5.73 -9.93
CA GLY A 42 9.91 7.11 -9.47
C GLY A 42 8.50 7.43 -8.98
N HIS A 43 7.66 6.42 -8.69
CA HIS A 43 6.31 6.60 -8.12
C HIS A 43 6.28 7.52 -6.89
N HIS A 44 7.26 7.39 -5.99
CA HIS A 44 7.37 8.26 -4.82
C HIS A 44 7.63 9.74 -5.20
N ARG A 45 8.42 9.98 -6.25
CA ARG A 45 8.64 11.34 -6.79
C ARG A 45 7.36 11.91 -7.40
N VAL A 46 6.57 11.08 -8.10
CA VAL A 46 5.25 11.47 -8.63
C VAL A 46 4.27 11.81 -7.51
N SER A 47 4.20 10.99 -6.45
CA SER A 47 3.35 11.25 -5.29
C SER A 47 3.73 12.56 -4.57
N VAL A 48 5.04 12.82 -4.39
CA VAL A 48 5.52 14.09 -3.81
C VAL A 48 5.26 15.29 -4.73
N ALA A 49 5.45 15.17 -6.05
CA ALA A 49 5.15 16.25 -6.98
C ALA A 49 3.64 16.60 -6.98
N ARG A 50 2.77 15.57 -6.94
CA ARG A 50 1.31 15.76 -6.83
C ARG A 50 0.90 16.43 -5.52
N SER A 51 1.45 16.00 -4.38
CA SER A 51 1.11 16.60 -3.08
C SER A 51 1.60 18.04 -2.94
N LEU A 52 2.59 18.43 -3.74
CA LEU A 52 3.07 19.81 -3.87
C LEU A 52 2.36 20.61 -4.99
N GLY A 53 1.32 20.05 -5.61
CA GLY A 53 0.51 20.72 -6.63
C GLY A 53 1.21 20.96 -7.97
N ARG A 54 2.32 20.26 -8.24
CA ARG A 54 3.00 20.35 -9.55
C ARG A 54 2.20 19.63 -10.61
N GLN A 55 2.09 20.26 -11.78
CA GLN A 55 1.37 19.70 -12.94
C GLN A 55 2.27 18.86 -13.84
N ASP A 56 3.57 19.04 -13.74
CA ASP A 56 4.60 18.42 -14.57
C ASP A 56 5.75 17.83 -13.72
N ILE A 57 6.43 16.83 -14.29
CA ILE A 57 7.63 16.19 -13.72
C ILE A 57 8.50 15.63 -14.85
N ASP A 58 9.82 15.80 -14.73
CA ASP A 58 10.79 15.29 -15.70
C ASP A 58 10.77 13.75 -15.76
N ALA A 59 10.72 13.20 -16.98
CA ALA A 59 10.64 11.75 -17.21
C ALA A 59 11.51 11.27 -18.39
N THR A 60 12.12 10.10 -18.24
CA THR A 60 12.69 9.30 -19.33
C THR A 60 11.63 8.35 -19.85
N VAL A 61 11.20 8.55 -21.10
CA VAL A 61 10.07 7.84 -21.71
C VAL A 61 10.54 6.71 -22.61
N THR A 62 10.06 5.49 -22.37
CA THR A 62 10.21 4.34 -23.27
C THR A 62 8.88 4.06 -23.97
N GLU A 63 8.79 4.28 -25.28
CA GLU A 63 7.56 4.02 -26.04
C GLU A 63 7.39 2.52 -26.33
N VAL A 64 6.21 1.96 -26.03
CA VAL A 64 5.85 0.58 -26.31
C VAL A 64 4.72 0.56 -27.33
N GLN A 65 5.02 0.06 -28.53
CA GLN A 65 4.04 -0.11 -29.61
C GLN A 65 3.37 -1.49 -29.46
N THR A 66 2.07 -1.51 -29.18
CA THR A 66 1.29 -2.76 -29.05
C THR A 66 0.43 -3.00 -30.29
N ARG A 67 0.39 -4.25 -30.79
CA ARG A 67 -0.38 -4.67 -31.99
C ARG A 67 -1.85 -4.97 -31.72
N VAL A 68 -2.41 -4.61 -30.57
CA VAL A 68 -3.77 -5.02 -30.19
C VAL A 68 -4.76 -3.92 -30.55
N GLY A 69 -5.29 -4.01 -31.77
CA GLY A 69 -6.50 -3.31 -32.18
C GLY A 69 -7.72 -4.23 -32.08
N MET A 70 -8.87 -3.63 -31.75
CA MET A 70 -10.25 -4.13 -31.91
C MET A 70 -10.74 -5.25 -30.97
N ALA A 71 -11.09 -4.86 -29.74
CA ALA A 71 -12.30 -5.33 -29.06
C ALA A 71 -12.70 -4.24 -28.04
N GLY A 72 -13.94 -3.76 -28.12
CA GLY A 72 -14.40 -2.48 -27.55
C GLY A 72 -14.18 -2.27 -26.05
N ASP A 73 -13.98 -1.00 -25.69
CA ASP A 73 -14.03 -0.40 -24.35
C ASP A 73 -12.99 -0.82 -23.29
N ILE A 74 -11.82 -1.31 -23.69
CA ILE A 74 -10.66 -1.26 -22.78
C ILE A 74 -10.00 0.11 -22.94
N ARG A 75 -10.14 1.01 -21.94
CA ARG A 75 -9.35 2.24 -21.93
C ARG A 75 -7.90 1.83 -21.68
N LEU A 76 -6.97 2.44 -22.41
CA LEU A 76 -5.55 2.07 -22.37
C LEU A 76 -4.93 2.25 -20.96
N THR A 77 -5.52 3.13 -20.13
CA THR A 77 -5.24 3.30 -18.68
C THR A 77 -5.47 2.04 -17.87
N ASP A 78 -6.33 1.15 -18.34
CA ASP A 78 -6.73 -0.06 -17.64
C ASP A 78 -5.70 -1.17 -17.81
N LEU A 79 -4.75 -1.07 -18.75
CA LEU A 79 -3.83 -2.17 -19.05
C LEU A 79 -2.86 -2.47 -17.89
N PRO A 80 -2.17 -1.50 -17.26
CA PRO A 80 -1.30 -1.77 -16.11
C PRO A 80 -2.04 -1.86 -14.78
N LEU A 81 -3.20 -1.22 -14.65
CA LEU A 81 -4.09 -1.37 -13.49
C LEU A 81 -4.70 -2.79 -13.46
N LYS A 82 -5.16 -3.31 -14.61
CA LYS A 82 -5.49 -4.73 -14.80
C LYS A 82 -4.27 -5.64 -14.63
N GLY A 83 -3.05 -5.14 -14.80
CA GLY A 83 -1.83 -5.88 -14.50
C GLY A 83 -1.75 -6.28 -13.03
N HIS A 84 -2.04 -5.38 -12.10
CA HIS A 84 -1.98 -5.65 -10.66
C HIS A 84 -3.14 -6.51 -10.19
N GLU A 85 -4.35 -6.24 -10.65
CA GLU A 85 -5.52 -7.09 -10.40
C GLU A 85 -5.32 -8.51 -10.96
N ARG A 86 -4.79 -8.62 -12.19
CA ARG A 86 -4.48 -9.93 -12.80
C ARG A 86 -3.37 -10.65 -12.05
N LEU A 87 -2.29 -9.96 -11.69
CA LEU A 87 -1.21 -10.56 -10.89
C LEU A 87 -1.72 -11.01 -9.51
N PHE A 88 -2.57 -10.22 -8.86
CA PHE A 88 -3.23 -10.63 -7.63
C PHE A 88 -4.09 -11.88 -7.87
N SER A 89 -4.86 -11.92 -8.95
CA SER A 89 -5.69 -13.07 -9.32
C SER A 89 -4.90 -14.36 -9.54
N GLU A 90 -3.69 -14.24 -10.10
CA GLU A 90 -2.78 -15.37 -10.35
C GLU A 90 -2.11 -15.86 -9.05
N ARG A 91 -1.82 -14.95 -8.12
CA ARG A 91 -1.13 -15.24 -6.86
C ARG A 91 -2.09 -15.68 -5.75
N VAL A 92 -3.28 -15.09 -5.74
CA VAL A 92 -4.35 -15.28 -4.75
C VAL A 92 -5.63 -15.67 -5.49
N PRO A 93 -5.76 -16.95 -5.91
CA PRO A 93 -6.88 -17.39 -6.74
C PRO A 93 -8.16 -17.59 -5.91
N LEU A 94 -8.81 -16.46 -5.57
CA LEU A 94 -10.14 -16.41 -4.98
C LEU A 94 -11.23 -16.81 -5.98
N SER A 95 -12.33 -17.37 -5.48
CA SER A 95 -13.56 -17.54 -6.25
C SER A 95 -14.12 -16.18 -6.69
N SER A 96 -15.03 -16.17 -7.66
CA SER A 96 -15.66 -14.94 -8.14
C SER A 96 -16.43 -14.20 -7.05
N GLU A 97 -17.04 -14.92 -6.10
CA GLU A 97 -17.80 -14.35 -4.99
C GLU A 97 -16.88 -13.70 -3.95
N GLU A 98 -15.82 -14.39 -3.53
CA GLU A 98 -14.82 -13.85 -2.58
C GLU A 98 -14.11 -12.64 -3.18
N ARG A 99 -13.76 -12.70 -4.48
CA ARG A 99 -13.08 -11.60 -5.17
C ARG A 99 -13.92 -10.33 -5.26
N ALA A 100 -15.24 -10.46 -5.42
CA ALA A 100 -16.14 -9.31 -5.48
C ALA A 100 -16.16 -8.49 -4.17
N GLN A 101 -15.71 -9.06 -3.06
CA GLN A 101 -15.61 -8.40 -1.76
C GLN A 101 -14.25 -7.71 -1.57
N VAL A 102 -13.20 -8.19 -2.23
CA VAL A 102 -11.83 -7.66 -2.13
C VAL A 102 -11.61 -6.56 -3.18
N VAL A 103 -12.30 -5.42 -3.02
CA VAL A 103 -12.23 -4.26 -3.94
C VAL A 103 -11.36 -3.17 -3.33
N LEU A 104 -10.21 -2.89 -3.93
CA LEU A 104 -9.32 -1.79 -3.52
C LEU A 104 -9.55 -0.55 -4.39
N SER A 105 -9.61 0.62 -3.78
CA SER A 105 -9.79 1.88 -4.53
C SER A 105 -8.57 2.25 -5.38
N ASP A 106 -7.38 1.83 -4.94
CA ASP A 106 -6.11 1.99 -5.67
C ASP A 106 -5.64 0.63 -6.21
N PRO A 107 -5.70 0.39 -7.54
CA PRO A 107 -5.30 -0.89 -8.11
C PRO A 107 -3.85 -1.30 -7.83
N TRP A 108 -2.95 -0.35 -7.49
CA TRP A 108 -1.58 -0.67 -7.10
C TRP A 108 -1.52 -1.43 -5.76
N GLN A 109 -2.53 -1.30 -4.91
CA GLN A 109 -2.60 -1.98 -3.61
C GLN A 109 -2.84 -3.49 -3.74
N TYR A 110 -3.24 -3.98 -4.92
CA TYR A 110 -3.37 -5.43 -5.16
C TYR A 110 -2.03 -6.16 -5.09
N ALA A 111 -0.91 -5.53 -5.47
CA ALA A 111 0.42 -6.14 -5.32
C ALA A 111 0.84 -6.33 -3.85
N PRO A 112 0.86 -5.29 -2.99
CA PRO A 112 1.19 -5.47 -1.57
C PRO A 112 0.17 -6.33 -0.84
N LEU A 113 -1.11 -6.34 -1.26
CA LEU A 113 -2.07 -7.29 -0.73
C LEU A 113 -1.67 -8.74 -1.07
N ALA A 114 -1.33 -9.05 -2.33
CA ALA A 114 -0.87 -10.40 -2.72
C ALA A 114 0.36 -10.84 -1.91
N GLU A 115 1.34 -9.95 -1.75
CA GLU A 115 2.52 -10.22 -0.91
C GLU A 115 2.15 -10.47 0.56
N GLY A 116 1.21 -9.69 1.09
CA GLY A 116 0.67 -9.85 2.44
C GLY A 116 0.00 -11.21 2.64
N VAL A 117 -0.80 -11.66 1.67
CA VAL A 117 -1.47 -12.97 1.68
C VAL A 117 -0.46 -14.11 1.64
N GLU A 118 0.55 -14.04 0.78
CA GLU A 118 1.61 -15.06 0.72
C GLU A 118 2.41 -15.13 2.03
N ALA A 119 2.76 -13.98 2.61
CA ALA A 119 3.44 -13.93 3.90
C ALA A 119 2.56 -14.46 5.04
N TRP A 120 1.26 -14.20 5.00
CA TRP A 120 0.29 -14.77 5.94
C TRP A 120 0.21 -16.30 5.78
N GLY A 121 0.08 -16.79 4.54
CA GLY A 121 0.02 -18.22 4.25
C GLY A 121 1.27 -18.96 4.71
N PHE A 122 2.45 -18.39 4.50
CA PHE A 122 3.69 -18.95 5.03
C PHE A 122 3.68 -19.08 6.56
N ARG A 123 3.19 -18.08 7.30
CA ARG A 123 3.07 -18.18 8.77
C ARG A 123 2.09 -19.27 9.18
N VAL A 124 0.94 -19.37 8.53
CA VAL A 124 -0.06 -20.41 8.81
C VAL A 124 0.50 -21.80 8.54
N MET A 125 1.25 -22.01 7.45
CA MET A 125 1.92 -23.28 7.17
C MET A 125 2.92 -23.65 8.28
N GLN A 126 3.67 -22.67 8.79
CA GLN A 126 4.62 -22.89 9.89
C GLN A 126 3.92 -23.22 11.21
N GLU A 127 2.80 -22.58 11.50
CA GLU A 127 2.00 -22.84 12.71
C GLU A 127 1.32 -24.22 12.65
N ARG A 128 0.78 -24.59 11.49
CA ARG A 128 0.09 -25.87 11.28
C ARG A 128 1.04 -27.04 10.98
N LEU A 129 2.32 -26.75 10.72
CA LEU A 129 3.31 -27.73 10.24
C LEU A 129 2.83 -28.50 8.99
N ALA A 130 2.13 -27.80 8.09
CA ALA A 130 1.54 -28.37 6.89
C ALA A 130 1.74 -27.45 5.69
N PHE A 131 2.02 -28.03 4.53
CA PHE A 131 2.08 -27.27 3.28
C PHE A 131 0.67 -26.92 2.80
N MET A 132 0.54 -25.75 2.17
CA MET A 132 -0.68 -25.32 1.50
C MET A 132 -0.33 -24.77 0.12
N ASP A 133 -1.11 -25.13 -0.89
CA ASP A 133 -1.00 -24.51 -2.21
C ASP A 133 -1.59 -23.09 -2.24
N ARG A 134 -1.45 -22.38 -3.37
CA ARG A 134 -1.95 -21.00 -3.50
C ARG A 134 -3.46 -20.88 -3.32
N GLY A 135 -4.23 -21.86 -3.79
CA GLY A 135 -5.69 -21.86 -3.66
C GLY A 135 -6.12 -22.13 -2.23
N GLU A 136 -5.44 -23.03 -1.54
CA GLU A 136 -5.64 -23.27 -0.11
C GLU A 136 -5.29 -22.04 0.71
N VAL A 137 -4.14 -21.40 0.46
CA VAL A 137 -3.77 -20.13 1.12
C VAL A 137 -4.81 -19.05 0.87
N ALA A 138 -5.27 -18.88 -0.37
CA ALA A 138 -6.25 -17.84 -0.72
C ALA A 138 -7.59 -18.04 0.01
N ARG A 139 -8.17 -19.25 -0.03
CA ARG A 139 -9.44 -19.57 0.63
C ARG A 139 -9.33 -19.45 2.15
N THR A 140 -8.23 -19.95 2.72
CA THR A 140 -8.01 -19.92 4.17
C THR A 140 -7.80 -18.48 4.64
N TRP A 141 -7.02 -17.68 3.89
CA TRP A 141 -6.84 -16.25 4.18
C TRP A 141 -8.18 -15.51 4.14
N PHE A 142 -8.99 -15.75 3.10
CA PHE A 142 -10.27 -15.08 2.97
C PHE A 142 -11.19 -15.39 4.16
N THR A 143 -11.30 -16.68 4.51
CA THR A 143 -12.25 -17.17 5.52
C THR A 143 -11.80 -16.90 6.94
N GLU A 144 -10.50 -17.05 7.24
CA GLU A 144 -9.98 -17.01 8.61
C GLU A 144 -9.35 -15.66 8.99
N GLU A 145 -8.95 -14.84 8.03
CA GLU A 145 -8.33 -13.52 8.29
C GLU A 145 -9.16 -12.39 7.70
N TYR A 146 -9.39 -12.36 6.39
CA TYR A 146 -9.98 -11.19 5.72
C TYR A 146 -11.41 -10.90 6.18
N ALA A 147 -12.33 -11.85 5.95
CA ALA A 147 -13.74 -11.65 6.26
C ALA A 147 -14.01 -11.41 7.76
N PRO A 148 -13.41 -12.17 8.70
CA PRO A 148 -13.57 -11.89 10.13
C PRO A 148 -13.04 -10.51 10.53
N VAL A 149 -11.91 -10.07 9.96
CA VAL A 149 -11.35 -8.75 10.28
C VAL A 149 -12.21 -7.63 9.71
N VAL A 150 -12.68 -7.76 8.48
CA VAL A 150 -13.60 -6.79 7.87
C VAL A 150 -14.89 -6.68 8.69
N GLN A 151 -15.48 -7.81 9.09
CA GLN A 151 -16.66 -7.82 9.96
C GLN A 151 -16.37 -7.11 11.28
N MET A 152 -15.24 -7.42 11.91
CA MET A 152 -14.83 -6.80 13.17
C MET A 152 -14.60 -5.28 13.03
N LEU A 153 -14.06 -4.82 11.90
CA LEU A 153 -13.91 -3.39 11.58
C LEU A 153 -15.27 -2.72 11.36
N SER A 154 -16.20 -3.40 10.69
CA SER A 154 -17.57 -2.92 10.47
C SER A 154 -18.30 -2.76 11.80
N ASP A 155 -18.33 -3.81 12.63
CA ASP A 155 -18.99 -3.82 13.93
C ASP A 155 -18.40 -2.79 14.91
N GLY A 156 -17.09 -2.55 14.82
CA GLY A 156 -16.39 -1.56 15.63
C GLY A 156 -16.48 -0.11 15.13
N GLY A 157 -17.15 0.15 14.00
CA GLY A 157 -17.26 1.49 13.42
C GLY A 157 -15.94 2.04 12.86
N TYR A 158 -15.03 1.18 12.42
CA TYR A 158 -13.71 1.52 11.90
C TYR A 158 -13.66 1.75 10.38
N LEU A 159 -14.80 1.63 9.70
CA LEU A 159 -14.95 1.93 8.28
C LEU A 159 -15.22 3.43 8.09
N THR A 160 -14.37 4.12 7.34
CA THR A 160 -14.51 5.56 7.08
C THR A 160 -14.97 5.83 5.66
N ALA A 161 -16.25 6.13 5.44
CA ALA A 161 -16.74 6.44 4.09
C ALA A 161 -15.98 7.64 3.48
N PRO A 162 -15.58 7.59 2.18
CA PRO A 162 -15.95 6.60 1.16
C PRO A 162 -14.98 5.40 0.99
N GLU A 163 -14.25 4.98 2.03
CA GLU A 163 -13.30 3.83 2.00
C GLU A 163 -14.01 2.48 1.75
N THR A 164 -13.37 1.59 0.98
CA THR A 164 -13.83 0.20 0.83
C THR A 164 -13.36 -0.67 2.00
N GLU A 165 -14.00 -1.82 2.19
CA GLU A 165 -13.60 -2.79 3.22
C GLU A 165 -12.17 -3.29 3.03
N ALA A 166 -11.74 -3.51 1.77
CA ALA A 166 -10.37 -3.92 1.48
C ALA A 166 -9.34 -2.80 1.79
N ASP A 167 -9.69 -1.54 1.52
CA ASP A 167 -8.83 -0.40 1.87
C ASP A 167 -8.69 -0.29 3.40
N ALA A 168 -9.80 -0.44 4.13
CA ALA A 168 -9.80 -0.45 5.59
C ALA A 168 -8.96 -1.61 6.15
N TYR A 169 -9.13 -2.81 5.62
CA TYR A 169 -8.31 -3.98 5.97
C TYR A 169 -6.82 -3.68 5.77
N MET A 170 -6.43 -3.14 4.61
CA MET A 170 -5.04 -2.80 4.28
C MET A 170 -4.46 -1.76 5.24
N ARG A 171 -5.23 -0.72 5.57
CA ARG A 171 -4.86 0.31 6.55
C ARG A 171 -4.61 -0.30 7.92
N VAL A 172 -5.56 -1.06 8.46
CA VAL A 172 -5.46 -1.60 9.82
C VAL A 172 -4.40 -2.68 9.90
N ALA A 173 -4.28 -3.56 8.90
CA ALA A 173 -3.21 -4.58 8.84
C ALA A 173 -1.82 -3.93 8.83
N SER A 174 -1.66 -2.84 8.09
CA SER A 174 -0.42 -2.06 8.05
C SER A 174 -0.12 -1.37 9.39
N GLN A 175 -1.14 -0.80 10.04
CA GLN A 175 -1.02 -0.15 11.35
C GLN A 175 -0.69 -1.17 12.46
N ARG A 176 -1.35 -2.33 12.47
CA ARG A 176 -1.07 -3.45 13.38
C ARG A 176 0.40 -3.83 13.36
N TYR A 177 0.95 -4.07 12.17
CA TYR A 177 2.36 -4.43 12.05
C TYR A 177 3.28 -3.29 12.51
N ARG A 178 2.96 -2.05 12.16
CA ARG A 178 3.75 -0.86 12.53
C ARG A 178 3.78 -0.62 14.04
N LEU A 179 2.64 -0.73 14.71
CA LEU A 179 2.45 -0.34 16.11
C LEU A 179 2.74 -1.50 17.07
N LEU A 180 2.30 -2.70 16.74
CA LEU A 180 2.30 -3.83 17.67
C LEU A 180 3.27 -4.94 17.27
N ARG A 181 3.83 -4.88 16.05
CA ARG A 181 4.74 -5.88 15.49
C ARG A 181 4.21 -7.31 15.59
N THR A 182 2.88 -7.45 15.58
CA THR A 182 2.16 -8.73 15.62
C THR A 182 1.33 -8.92 14.36
N HIS A 183 1.04 -10.18 14.07
CA HIS A 183 0.13 -10.61 13.01
C HIS A 183 -1.14 -11.27 13.58
N GLN A 184 -1.39 -11.13 14.88
CA GLN A 184 -2.62 -11.59 15.51
C GLN A 184 -3.73 -10.54 15.38
N TRP A 185 -4.98 -10.97 15.35
CA TRP A 185 -6.14 -10.09 15.48
C TRP A 185 -6.91 -10.49 16.73
N THR A 186 -7.09 -9.53 17.64
CA THR A 186 -7.95 -9.68 18.81
C THR A 186 -8.68 -8.36 19.06
N PRO A 187 -9.81 -8.34 19.78
CA PRO A 187 -10.50 -7.10 20.14
C PRO A 187 -9.58 -6.09 20.85
N GLU A 188 -8.65 -6.57 21.68
CA GLU A 188 -7.67 -5.73 22.40
C GLU A 188 -6.65 -5.08 21.45
N ILE A 189 -6.27 -5.78 20.37
CA ILE A 189 -5.41 -5.22 19.33
C ILE A 189 -6.12 -4.07 18.62
N LEU A 190 -7.41 -4.19 18.33
CA LEU A 190 -8.18 -3.10 17.73
C LEU A 190 -8.32 -1.90 18.65
N GLU A 191 -8.65 -2.11 19.92
CA GLU A 191 -8.77 -1.00 20.88
C GLU A 191 -7.42 -0.27 21.02
N ARG A 192 -6.31 -1.01 21.03
CA ARG A 192 -4.98 -0.39 21.05
C ARG A 192 -4.65 0.38 19.77
N LEU A 193 -5.10 -0.10 18.60
CA LEU A 193 -4.98 0.65 17.34
C LEU A 193 -5.83 1.93 17.35
N ARG A 194 -6.99 1.89 18.00
CA ARG A 194 -7.86 3.05 18.21
C ARG A 194 -7.21 4.08 19.11
N GLU A 195 -6.67 3.67 20.26
CA GLU A 195 -5.97 4.55 21.19
C GLU A 195 -4.78 5.26 20.52
N GLU A 196 -4.01 4.54 19.70
CA GLU A 196 -2.90 5.12 18.93
C GLU A 196 -3.37 6.04 17.79
N ALA A 197 -4.49 5.74 17.14
CA ALA A 197 -5.07 6.60 16.11
C ALA A 197 -5.71 7.88 16.68
N ALA A 198 -6.26 7.80 17.90
CA ALA A 198 -6.85 8.92 18.64
C ALA A 198 -5.81 9.74 19.41
N SER A 199 -4.62 9.18 19.67
CA SER A 199 -3.53 9.89 20.34
C SER A 199 -2.91 10.92 19.39
N PRO A 200 -2.99 12.23 19.69
CA PRO A 200 -2.25 13.22 18.93
C PRO A 200 -0.76 12.89 19.08
N THR A 201 -0.07 12.68 17.97
CA THR A 201 1.39 12.54 17.97
C THR A 201 1.96 13.70 18.78
N PRO A 202 2.69 13.46 19.90
CA PRO A 202 3.26 14.57 20.66
C PRO A 202 4.21 15.31 19.72
N SER A 203 3.89 16.57 19.45
CA SER A 203 4.74 17.46 18.70
C SER A 203 6.11 17.44 19.37
N ARG A 204 7.13 16.97 18.67
CA ARG A 204 8.53 17.17 19.08
C ARG A 204 8.87 18.65 18.87
N SER A 205 8.27 19.52 19.69
CA SER A 205 8.55 20.93 19.83
C SER A 205 8.83 21.18 21.31
N GLY A 206 10.02 20.76 21.73
CA GLY A 206 10.56 20.99 23.07
C GLY A 206 12.07 21.09 22.96
N GLY A 207 12.56 22.15 22.32
CA GLY A 207 13.97 22.51 22.39
C GLY A 207 14.34 22.84 23.85
N PRO A 208 15.53 22.46 24.33
CA PRO A 208 15.88 22.65 25.72
C PRO A 208 15.95 24.15 26.04
N ALA A 209 15.19 24.55 27.07
CA ALA A 209 15.26 25.88 27.65
C ALA A 209 16.70 26.15 28.09
N ARG A 210 17.36 27.12 27.45
CA ARG A 210 18.60 27.73 27.95
C ARG A 210 18.27 28.36 29.30
N ARG A 211 18.79 27.77 30.38
CA ARG A 211 18.90 28.45 31.67
C ARG A 211 19.99 29.50 31.54
N SER A 212 19.59 30.77 31.56
CA SER A 212 20.46 31.87 31.95
C SER A 212 20.41 31.97 33.48
N SER A 213 21.57 32.00 34.12
CA SER A 213 21.71 32.37 35.52
C SER A 213 22.94 33.29 35.64
N PRO A 214 22.92 34.18 36.65
CA PRO A 214 23.41 35.56 36.56
C PRO A 214 24.92 35.73 36.59
#